data_AF-A0A091SY96-F1
#
_entry.id   AF-A0A091SY96-F1
#
_cell.length_a   1.000
_cell.length_b   1.000
_cell.length_c   1.000
_cell.angle_alpha   90.00
_cell.angle_beta   90.00
_cell.angle_gamma   90.00
#
_symmetry.space_group_name_H-M   'P 1'
#
loop_
_entity.id
_entity.type
_entity.pdbx_description
1 polymer ?
#
loop_
_entity_poly.entity_id
_entity_poly.type
_entity_poly.pdbx_seq_one_letter_code
_entity_poly.pdbx_strand_id
1 'polypeptide(L)'
;KVMGFHPWSDLTLPLMSLAEIRAVIDAWAELAVELGASYPWVQSFENKGAMMGCSNPHPHCQVSLFLPNEARLEDRTQWQHLSQHGVPMLLEYAEQEARRKERLVVENTDWLVVVPYWATWPFQTLLLPRRHVCRLQDLHEGERDSLASIMQRLLIKYDNLFEVSFPYSMGWHG
;
A
#
# COMPACT_ATOMS: atom_id res chain seq x y z
N LYS A 1 16.16 -9.62 0.70
CA LYS A 1 16.83 -8.29 0.77
C LYS A 1 16.06 -7.45 1.78
N VAL A 2 16.74 -6.67 2.62
CA VAL A 2 16.14 -5.75 3.60
C VAL A 2 16.46 -4.34 3.15
N MET A 3 15.45 -3.50 2.97
CA MET A 3 15.60 -2.09 2.60
C MET A 3 15.23 -1.23 3.80
N GLY A 4 16.17 -0.48 4.34
CA GLY A 4 15.89 0.51 5.39
C GLY A 4 15.37 1.80 4.78
N PHE A 5 14.28 2.34 5.33
CA PHE A 5 13.65 3.55 4.77
C PHE A 5 14.32 4.88 5.16
N HIS A 6 15.11 4.88 6.24
CA HIS A 6 15.77 6.09 6.75
C HIS A 6 17.00 5.70 7.60
N PRO A 7 18.04 6.55 7.71
CA PRO A 7 19.17 6.31 8.63
C PRO A 7 18.78 6.39 10.13
N TRP A 8 17.65 7.00 10.47
CA TRP A 8 17.18 7.11 11.86
C TRP A 8 16.14 6.04 12.18
N SER A 9 16.39 5.26 13.23
CA SER A 9 15.58 4.10 13.62
C SER A 9 14.32 4.44 14.42
N ASP A 10 14.16 5.69 14.84
CA ASP A 10 13.04 6.20 15.62
C ASP A 10 12.02 6.99 14.76
N LEU A 11 12.36 7.28 13.49
CA LEU A 11 11.47 7.99 12.57
C LEU A 11 10.51 7.01 11.89
N THR A 12 9.21 7.27 12.01
CA THR A 12 8.16 6.48 11.35
C THR A 12 7.56 7.27 10.18
N LEU A 13 6.99 6.58 9.19
CA LEU A 13 6.36 7.19 8.01
C LEU A 13 5.46 8.42 8.28
N PRO A 14 4.57 8.46 9.30
CA PRO A 14 3.76 9.66 9.55
C PRO A 14 4.56 10.89 9.99
N LEU A 15 5.77 10.72 10.52
CA LEU A 15 6.65 11.80 10.99
C LEU A 15 7.68 12.23 9.94
N MET A 16 7.82 11.47 8.85
CA MET A 16 8.67 11.82 7.71
C MET A 16 8.08 12.97 6.91
N SER A 17 8.93 13.79 6.31
CA SER A 17 8.56 14.74 5.27
C SER A 17 8.05 14.01 4.02
N LEU A 18 7.28 14.73 3.20
CA LEU A 18 6.78 14.15 1.94
C LEU A 18 7.91 13.69 1.00
N ALA A 19 9.03 14.40 1.00
CA ALA A 19 10.21 14.04 0.19
C ALA A 19 10.86 12.72 0.65
N GLU A 20 10.91 12.50 1.97
CA GLU A 20 11.41 11.24 2.53
C GLU A 20 10.48 10.07 2.21
N ILE A 21 9.16 10.24 2.36
CA ILE A 21 8.18 9.21 1.98
C ILE A 21 8.24 8.93 0.47
N ARG A 22 8.40 9.97 -0.36
CA ARG A 22 8.58 9.84 -1.81
C ARG A 22 9.82 9.00 -2.14
N ALA A 23 10.94 9.22 -1.46
CA ALA A 23 12.15 8.42 -1.65
C ALA A 23 11.93 6.94 -1.29
N VAL A 24 11.12 6.64 -0.27
CA VAL A 24 10.74 5.26 0.08
C VAL A 24 9.92 4.62 -1.04
N ILE A 25 8.95 5.35 -1.60
CA ILE A 25 8.13 4.88 -2.72
C ILE A 25 8.98 4.61 -3.96
N ASP A 26 9.92 5.49 -4.28
CA ASP A 26 10.84 5.30 -5.40
C ASP A 26 11.73 4.06 -5.19
N ALA A 27 12.24 3.87 -3.97
CA ALA A 27 13.02 2.69 -3.63
C ALA A 27 12.20 1.39 -3.75
N TRP A 28 10.92 1.38 -3.34
CA TRP A 28 10.03 0.24 -3.57
C TRP A 28 9.82 -0.04 -5.06
N ALA A 29 9.62 0.99 -5.88
CA ALA A 29 9.44 0.84 -7.32
C ALA A 29 10.71 0.30 -8.00
N GLU A 30 11.89 0.81 -7.62
CA GLU A 30 13.18 0.33 -8.11
C GLU A 30 13.43 -1.14 -7.75
N LEU A 31 13.14 -1.51 -6.49
CA LEU A 31 13.29 -2.88 -6.02
C LEU A 31 12.36 -3.86 -6.76
N ALA A 32 11.13 -3.42 -7.05
CA ALA A 32 10.17 -4.20 -7.84
C ALA A 32 10.68 -4.44 -9.27
N VAL A 33 11.31 -3.45 -9.89
CA VAL A 33 11.92 -3.59 -11.22
C VAL A 33 13.14 -4.52 -11.18
N GLU A 34 14.05 -4.32 -10.22
CA GLU A 34 15.27 -5.13 -10.06
C GLU A 34 14.92 -6.62 -9.90
N LEU A 35 13.99 -6.93 -9.00
CA LEU A 35 13.67 -8.32 -8.65
C LEU A 35 12.63 -8.93 -9.58
N GLY A 36 11.73 -8.13 -10.14
CA GLY A 36 10.73 -8.58 -11.11
C GLY A 36 11.33 -9.12 -12.41
N ALA A 37 12.60 -8.82 -12.71
CA ALA A 37 13.34 -9.42 -13.82
C ALA A 37 13.66 -10.92 -13.58
N SER A 38 13.73 -11.36 -12.32
CA SER A 38 14.12 -12.72 -11.94
C SER A 38 13.01 -13.51 -11.26
N TYR A 39 12.00 -12.82 -10.70
CA TYR A 39 10.98 -13.44 -9.87
C TYR A 39 9.57 -13.03 -10.30
N PRO A 40 8.61 -13.97 -10.31
CA PRO A 40 7.24 -13.70 -10.75
C PRO A 40 6.42 -12.89 -9.72
N TRP A 41 6.89 -12.82 -8.47
CA TRP A 41 6.24 -12.07 -7.40
C TRP A 41 7.30 -11.34 -6.57
N VAL A 42 7.08 -10.05 -6.33
CA VAL A 42 7.90 -9.22 -5.45
C VAL A 42 6.97 -8.60 -4.42
N GLN A 43 6.88 -9.24 -3.25
CA GLN A 43 6.11 -8.69 -2.14
C GLN A 43 6.88 -7.54 -1.51
N SER A 44 6.28 -6.35 -1.45
CA SER A 44 6.74 -5.29 -0.55
C SER A 44 5.76 -5.14 0.61
N PHE A 45 6.26 -5.20 1.85
CA PHE A 45 5.44 -5.05 3.05
C PHE A 45 6.21 -4.45 4.22
N GLU A 46 5.51 -3.80 5.14
CA GLU A 46 6.04 -3.24 6.38
C GLU A 46 5.28 -3.84 7.57
N ASN A 47 6.00 -4.23 8.63
CA ASN A 47 5.43 -4.57 9.93
C ASN A 47 5.87 -3.52 10.96
N LYS A 48 4.93 -2.71 11.46
CA LYS A 48 5.16 -1.66 12.45
C LYS A 48 4.71 -2.11 13.83
N GLY A 49 5.60 -2.00 14.82
CA GLY A 49 5.33 -2.21 16.23
C GLY A 49 5.54 -3.64 16.72
N ALA A 50 5.93 -3.79 17.99
CA ALA A 50 6.23 -5.08 18.62
C ALA A 50 5.01 -6.02 18.64
N MET A 51 3.79 -5.47 18.72
CA MET A 51 2.55 -6.23 18.65
C MET A 51 2.38 -6.99 17.33
N MET A 52 3.00 -6.52 16.24
CA MET A 52 2.99 -7.18 14.93
C MET A 52 4.19 -8.12 14.73
N GLY A 53 4.92 -8.45 15.80
CA GLY A 53 6.09 -9.33 15.75
C GLY A 53 7.35 -8.66 15.21
N CYS A 54 7.37 -7.32 15.11
CA CYS A 54 8.54 -6.58 14.65
C CYS A 54 9.57 -6.46 15.79
N SER A 55 10.65 -7.24 15.70
CA SER A 55 11.76 -7.21 16.67
C SER A 55 12.82 -6.14 16.36
N ASN A 56 12.83 -5.61 15.13
CA ASN A 56 13.68 -4.50 14.71
C ASN A 56 12.80 -3.31 14.32
N PRO A 57 12.80 -2.20 15.08
CA PRO A 57 11.93 -1.04 14.81
C PRO A 57 12.25 -0.35 13.48
N HIS A 58 13.36 -0.72 12.83
CA HIS A 58 13.71 -0.19 11.52
C HIS A 58 12.64 -0.60 10.50
N PRO A 59 12.00 0.38 9.84
CA PRO A 59 10.97 0.05 8.88
C PRO A 59 11.65 -0.55 7.65
N HIS A 60 11.16 -1.73 7.26
CA HIS A 60 11.81 -2.60 6.29
C HIS A 60 10.83 -3.28 5.37
N CYS A 61 11.22 -3.40 4.09
CA CYS A 61 10.59 -4.27 3.11
C CYS A 61 11.24 -5.67 3.13
N GLN A 62 10.44 -6.74 3.16
CA GLN A 62 10.94 -8.09 2.89
C GLN A 62 10.38 -8.60 1.57
N VAL A 63 11.27 -9.14 0.74
CA VAL A 63 10.92 -9.71 -0.56
C VAL A 63 10.77 -11.22 -0.42
N SER A 64 9.54 -11.71 -0.64
CA SER A 64 9.27 -13.14 -0.84
C SER A 64 9.33 -13.47 -2.33
N LEU A 65 9.95 -14.60 -2.66
CA LEU A 65 10.21 -15.06 -4.04
C LEU A 65 9.22 -16.14 -4.51
N PHE A 66 8.26 -16.50 -3.66
CA PHE A 66 7.18 -17.43 -3.95
C PHE A 66 5.88 -16.65 -4.12
N LEU A 67 5.08 -17.01 -5.14
CA LEU A 67 3.75 -16.44 -5.36
C LEU A 67 2.81 -16.90 -4.22
N PRO A 68 2.38 -16.00 -3.32
CA PRO A 68 1.52 -16.35 -2.20
C PRO A 68 0.15 -16.87 -2.65
N ASN A 69 -0.53 -17.59 -1.76
CA ASN A 69 -1.89 -18.09 -2.05
C ASN A 69 -2.87 -16.95 -2.28
N GLU A 70 -2.72 -15.87 -1.52
CA GLU A 70 -3.49 -14.64 -1.58
C GLU A 70 -3.30 -13.97 -2.95
N ALA A 71 -2.05 -13.73 -3.36
CA ALA A 71 -1.74 -13.15 -4.66
C ALA A 71 -2.29 -13.98 -5.83
N ARG A 72 -2.18 -15.32 -5.75
CA ARG A 72 -2.73 -16.22 -6.76
C ARG A 72 -4.26 -16.19 -6.82
N LEU A 73 -4.92 -16.04 -5.66
CA LEU A 73 -6.37 -15.90 -5.59
C LEU A 73 -6.83 -14.56 -6.15
N GLU A 74 -6.13 -13.47 -5.81
CA GLU A 74 -6.38 -12.13 -6.32
C GLU A 74 -6.23 -12.07 -7.84
N ASP A 75 -5.12 -12.58 -8.39
CA ASP A 75 -4.91 -12.63 -9.84
C ASP A 75 -6.06 -13.35 -10.57
N ARG A 76 -6.42 -14.56 -10.09
CA ARG A 76 -7.51 -15.34 -10.67
C ARG A 76 -8.84 -14.60 -10.63
N THR A 77 -9.19 -14.02 -9.50
CA THR A 77 -10.50 -13.36 -9.31
C THR A 77 -10.59 -12.04 -10.06
N GLN A 78 -9.51 -11.26 -10.11
CA GLN A 78 -9.43 -10.05 -10.93
C GLN A 78 -9.54 -10.37 -12.42
N TRP A 79 -8.86 -11.41 -12.89
CA TRP A 79 -8.96 -11.86 -14.29
C TRP A 79 -10.37 -12.34 -14.66
N GLN A 80 -11.01 -13.10 -13.78
CA GLN A 80 -12.40 -13.56 -13.97
C GLN A 80 -13.37 -12.37 -14.08
N HIS A 81 -13.26 -11.39 -13.19
CA HIS A 81 -14.11 -10.19 -13.21
C HIS A 81 -13.88 -9.36 -14.47
N LEU A 82 -12.62 -9.12 -14.84
CA LEU A 82 -12.28 -8.41 -16.07
C LEU A 82 -12.83 -9.12 -17.31
N SER A 83 -12.77 -10.45 -17.35
CA SER A 83 -13.29 -11.24 -18.47
C SER A 83 -14.81 -11.21 -18.58
N GLN A 84 -15.52 -11.08 -17.45
CA GLN A 84 -16.99 -11.07 -17.40
C GLN A 84 -17.58 -9.67 -17.58
N HIS A 85 -16.92 -8.65 -17.04
CA HIS A 85 -17.46 -7.28 -16.95
C HIS A 85 -16.72 -6.27 -17.83
N GLY A 86 -15.55 -6.62 -18.37
CA GLY A 86 -14.75 -5.74 -19.24
C GLY A 86 -14.04 -4.61 -18.50
N VAL A 87 -14.11 -4.56 -17.16
CA VAL A 87 -13.48 -3.54 -16.31
C VAL A 87 -12.71 -4.20 -15.17
N PRO A 88 -11.57 -3.63 -14.71
CA PRO A 88 -10.87 -4.14 -13.53
C PRO A 88 -11.71 -4.01 -12.27
N MET A 89 -11.80 -5.11 -11.50
CA MET A 89 -12.64 -5.20 -10.30
C MET A 89 -12.39 -4.07 -9.30
N LEU A 90 -11.12 -3.81 -8.97
CA LEU A 90 -10.76 -2.81 -7.95
C LEU A 90 -10.97 -1.36 -8.42
N LEU A 91 -10.95 -1.10 -9.72
CA LEU A 91 -11.31 0.23 -10.25
C LEU A 91 -12.80 0.48 -10.15
N GLU A 92 -13.60 -0.51 -10.54
CA GLU A 92 -15.06 -0.43 -10.40
C GLU A 92 -15.44 -0.27 -8.92
N TYR A 93 -14.78 -1.02 -8.02
CA TYR A 93 -14.98 -0.89 -6.59
C TYR A 93 -14.58 0.51 -6.06
N ALA A 94 -13.41 1.02 -6.43
CA ALA A 94 -12.94 2.34 -6.03
C ALA A 94 -13.93 3.45 -6.48
N GLU A 95 -14.46 3.34 -7.70
CA GLU A 95 -15.46 4.29 -8.19
C GLU A 95 -16.77 4.23 -7.40
N GLN A 96 -17.24 3.02 -7.05
CA GLN A 96 -18.43 2.86 -6.21
C GLN A 96 -18.24 3.48 -4.82
N GLU A 97 -17.09 3.24 -4.18
CA GLU A 97 -16.80 3.82 -2.86
C GLU A 97 -16.65 5.34 -2.93
N ALA A 98 -16.01 5.88 -3.98
CA ALA A 98 -15.89 7.33 -4.18
C ALA A 98 -17.26 8.02 -4.37
N ARG A 99 -18.24 7.32 -4.95
CA ARG A 99 -19.62 7.81 -5.11
C ARG A 99 -20.42 7.73 -3.81
N ARG A 100 -20.33 6.61 -3.08
CA ARG A 100 -21.11 6.37 -1.85
C ARG A 100 -20.57 7.14 -0.65
N LYS A 101 -19.26 7.26 -0.53
CA LYS A 101 -18.52 7.97 0.54
C LYS A 101 -18.72 7.45 1.97
N GLU A 102 -19.49 6.38 2.17
CA GLU A 102 -19.79 5.82 3.50
C GLU A 102 -18.56 5.23 4.20
N ARG A 103 -17.64 4.62 3.45
CA ARG A 103 -16.42 3.97 3.97
C ARG A 103 -15.14 4.69 3.58
N LEU A 104 -15.28 5.90 3.04
CA LEU A 104 -14.16 6.73 2.63
C LEU A 104 -13.43 7.29 3.86
N VAL A 105 -12.12 7.05 3.96
CA VAL A 105 -11.27 7.54 5.05
C VAL A 105 -10.54 8.81 4.65
N VAL A 106 -9.87 8.77 3.50
CA VAL A 106 -9.15 9.90 2.92
C VAL A 106 -9.03 9.74 1.41
N GLU A 107 -9.10 10.84 0.68
CA GLU A 107 -8.86 10.88 -0.76
C GLU A 107 -7.97 12.06 -1.15
N ASN A 108 -7.35 11.93 -2.32
CA ASN A 108 -6.79 13.04 -3.08
C ASN A 108 -7.07 12.81 -4.58
N THR A 109 -6.39 13.60 -5.44
CA THR A 109 -6.57 13.59 -6.90
C THR A 109 -6.37 12.21 -7.52
N ASP A 110 -5.41 11.42 -7.04
CA ASP A 110 -4.99 10.18 -7.69
C ASP A 110 -5.30 8.93 -6.87
N TRP A 111 -5.62 9.08 -5.57
CA TRP A 111 -5.74 7.98 -4.63
C TRP A 111 -7.01 8.05 -3.78
N LEU A 112 -7.44 6.87 -3.34
CA LEU A 112 -8.58 6.63 -2.49
C LEU A 112 -8.17 5.69 -1.34
N VAL A 113 -8.48 6.04 -0.10
CA VAL A 113 -8.38 5.13 1.05
C VAL A 113 -9.76 4.88 1.61
N VAL A 114 -10.12 3.60 1.71
CA VAL A 114 -11.41 3.16 2.24
C VAL A 114 -11.22 2.11 3.32
N VAL A 115 -12.21 1.96 4.20
CA VAL A 115 -12.40 0.70 4.92
C VAL A 115 -13.07 -0.26 3.93
N PRO A 116 -12.43 -1.37 3.51
CA PRO A 116 -13.03 -2.24 2.51
C PRO A 116 -14.34 -2.83 3.03
N TYR A 117 -15.34 -3.01 2.17
CA TYR A 117 -16.63 -3.61 2.55
C TYR A 117 -16.47 -4.98 3.24
N TRP A 118 -15.43 -5.72 2.85
CA TRP A 118 -15.06 -7.03 3.37
C TRP A 118 -13.94 -7.00 4.42
N ALA A 119 -13.72 -5.86 5.09
CA ALA A 119 -12.70 -5.73 6.14
C ALA A 119 -12.84 -6.83 7.21
N THR A 120 -11.71 -7.42 7.60
CA THR A 120 -11.63 -8.41 8.68
C THR A 120 -10.98 -7.86 9.94
N TRP A 121 -10.14 -6.81 9.81
CA TRP A 121 -9.56 -6.09 10.94
C TRP A 121 -10.39 -4.83 11.28
N PRO A 122 -10.48 -4.42 12.57
CA PRO A 122 -11.36 -3.34 13.01
C PRO A 122 -11.17 -2.01 12.27
N PHE A 123 -9.93 -1.69 11.94
CA PHE A 123 -9.56 -0.48 11.21
C PHE A 123 -8.81 -0.83 9.93
N GLN A 124 -9.11 -1.96 9.29
CA GLN A 124 -8.48 -2.30 8.02
C GLN A 124 -8.76 -1.22 6.99
N THR A 125 -7.74 -0.82 6.24
CA THR A 125 -7.90 0.07 5.08
C THR A 125 -7.35 -0.55 3.81
N LEU A 126 -7.95 -0.15 2.69
CA LEU A 126 -7.47 -0.42 1.34
C LEU A 126 -7.17 0.91 0.65
N LEU A 127 -5.93 1.08 0.20
CA LEU A 127 -5.45 2.22 -0.57
C LEU A 127 -5.41 1.83 -2.05
N LEU A 128 -6.11 2.58 -2.90
CA LEU A 128 -6.26 2.27 -4.33
C LEU A 128 -5.95 3.50 -5.20
N PRO A 129 -5.30 3.32 -6.36
CA PRO A 129 -5.21 4.38 -7.36
C PRO A 129 -6.57 4.57 -8.05
N ARG A 130 -6.85 5.80 -8.48
CA ARG A 130 -8.04 6.13 -9.28
C ARG A 130 -7.84 5.82 -10.77
N ARG A 131 -6.60 5.84 -11.23
CA ARG A 131 -6.20 5.40 -12.57
C ARG A 131 -5.96 3.89 -12.56
N HIS A 132 -6.22 3.23 -13.68
CA HIS A 132 -5.75 1.86 -13.88
C HIS A 132 -4.22 1.82 -13.87
N VAL A 133 -3.66 1.16 -12.87
CA VAL A 133 -2.23 0.93 -12.68
C VAL A 133 -2.07 -0.52 -12.24
N CYS A 134 -1.21 -1.28 -12.93
CA CYS A 134 -0.95 -2.66 -12.54
C CYS A 134 0.12 -2.72 -11.45
N ARG A 135 1.22 -1.98 -11.60
CA ARG A 135 2.37 -2.06 -10.69
C ARG A 135 2.84 -0.71 -10.18
N LEU A 136 3.53 -0.72 -9.04
CA LEU A 136 4.04 0.51 -8.41
C LEU A 136 4.99 1.30 -9.33
N GLN A 137 5.80 0.61 -10.14
CA GLN A 137 6.69 1.25 -11.11
C GLN A 137 5.96 1.93 -12.27
N ASP A 138 4.69 1.60 -12.52
CA ASP A 138 3.86 2.17 -13.60
C ASP A 138 3.21 3.51 -13.19
N LEU A 139 3.48 4.00 -11.97
CA LEU A 139 3.05 5.31 -11.49
C LEU A 139 3.84 6.44 -12.12
N HIS A 140 3.14 7.49 -12.54
CA HIS A 140 3.74 8.75 -12.95
C HIS A 140 4.32 9.52 -11.75
N GLU A 141 5.25 10.44 -11.98
CA GLU A 141 5.90 11.22 -10.90
C GLU A 141 4.89 11.91 -9.98
N GLY A 142 3.89 12.59 -10.55
CA GLY A 142 2.85 13.27 -9.76
C GLY A 142 1.99 12.31 -8.93
N GLU A 143 1.77 11.07 -9.40
CA GLU A 143 1.03 10.05 -8.65
C GLU A 143 1.86 9.50 -7.48
N ARG A 144 3.19 9.45 -7.61
CA ARG A 144 4.09 9.06 -6.51
C ARG A 144 4.15 10.16 -5.44
N ASP A 145 4.14 11.42 -5.84
CA ASP A 145 4.08 12.55 -4.90
C ASP A 145 2.74 12.58 -4.15
N SER A 146 1.64 12.39 -4.87
CA SER A 146 0.32 12.32 -4.25
C SER A 146 0.15 11.05 -3.41
N LEU A 147 0.83 9.96 -3.74
CA LEU A 147 0.90 8.75 -2.92
C LEU A 147 1.58 9.02 -1.57
N ALA A 148 2.74 9.69 -1.59
CA ALA A 148 3.44 10.09 -0.37
C ALA A 148 2.53 10.92 0.55
N SER A 149 1.80 11.88 -0.03
CA SER A 149 0.86 12.73 0.70
C SER A 149 -0.30 11.95 1.32
N ILE A 150 -0.95 11.05 0.58
CA ILE A 150 -2.10 10.31 1.12
C ILE A 150 -1.68 9.27 2.17
N MET A 151 -0.52 8.62 1.99
CA MET A 151 0.05 7.72 2.98
C MET A 151 0.30 8.46 4.30
N GLN A 152 0.97 9.62 4.25
CA GLN A 152 1.22 10.42 5.45
C GLN A 152 -0.10 10.77 6.17
N ARG A 153 -1.11 11.25 5.42
CA ARG A 153 -2.43 11.62 5.97
C ARG A 153 -3.14 10.42 6.60
N LEU A 154 -3.06 9.24 6.00
CA LEU A 154 -3.62 8.00 6.54
C LEU A 154 -2.93 7.60 7.84
N LEU A 155 -1.59 7.56 7.84
CA LEU A 155 -0.82 7.10 8.99
C LEU A 155 -0.93 8.06 10.18
N ILE A 156 -1.01 9.38 9.94
CA ILE A 156 -1.31 10.37 10.97
C ILE A 156 -2.71 10.12 11.57
N LYS A 157 -3.71 9.79 10.75
CA LYS A 157 -5.06 9.44 11.26
C LYS A 157 -5.03 8.19 12.13
N TYR A 158 -4.24 7.18 11.76
CA TYR A 158 -4.08 5.99 12.59
C TYR A 158 -3.45 6.30 13.94
N ASP A 159 -2.34 7.06 13.96
CA ASP A 159 -1.67 7.40 15.20
C ASP A 159 -2.60 8.24 16.11
N ASN A 160 -3.38 9.16 15.53
CA ASN A 160 -4.34 9.99 16.26
C ASN A 160 -5.58 9.25 16.75
N LEU A 161 -5.87 8.03 16.26
CA LEU A 161 -7.07 7.29 16.68
C LEU A 161 -7.04 6.92 18.17
N PHE A 162 -5.83 6.63 18.67
CA PHE A 162 -5.60 6.27 20.07
C PHE A 162 -4.45 7.06 20.71
N GLU A 163 -3.93 8.09 20.02
CA GLU A 163 -2.78 8.90 20.44
C GLU A 163 -1.53 8.06 20.74
N VAL A 164 -1.26 7.07 19.89
CA VAL A 164 -0.11 6.15 20.01
C VAL A 164 0.51 5.91 18.63
N SER A 165 1.73 5.40 18.60
CA SER A 165 2.30 4.85 17.36
C SER A 165 1.52 3.59 16.97
N PHE A 166 0.60 3.72 16.02
CA PHE A 166 -0.37 2.68 15.69
C PHE A 166 0.33 1.49 15.02
N PRO A 167 0.18 0.25 15.53
CA PRO A 167 0.79 -0.93 14.94
C PRO A 167 -0.01 -1.43 13.73
N TYR A 168 0.69 -1.88 12.69
CA TYR A 168 0.05 -2.46 11.51
C TYR A 168 1.01 -3.37 10.72
N SER A 169 0.42 -4.21 9.88
CA SER A 169 1.10 -4.83 8.74
C SER A 169 0.47 -4.27 7.47
N MET A 170 1.28 -3.81 6.52
CA MET A 170 0.82 -3.29 5.23
C MET A 170 1.67 -3.86 4.10
N GLY A 171 1.15 -3.87 2.88
CA GLY A 171 1.93 -4.28 1.71
C GLY A 171 1.27 -3.92 0.39
N TRP A 172 2.02 -4.12 -0.70
CA TRP A 172 1.63 -3.79 -2.07
C TRP A 172 1.40 -5.05 -2.90
N HIS A 173 0.27 -5.12 -3.61
CA HIS A 173 -0.04 -6.16 -4.58
C HIS A 173 -0.21 -5.51 -5.97
N GLY A 174 0.44 -6.07 -7.00
CA GLY A 174 0.42 -5.58 -8.38
C GLY A 174 1.18 -6.49 -9.36
#